data_AF-A2DW69-F1
#
_entry.id   AF-A2DW69-F1
#
_cell.length_a   1.000
_cell.length_b   1.000
_cell.length_c   1.000
_cell.angle_alpha   90.00
_cell.angle_beta   90.00
_cell.angle_gamma   90.00
#
_symmetry.space_group_name_H-M   'P 1'
#
loop_
_entity.id
_entity.type
_entity.pdbx_description
1 polymer ?
#
loop_
_entity_poly.entity_id
_entity_poly.type
_entity_poly.pdbx_seq_one_letter_code
_entity_poly.pdbx_strand_id
1 'polypeptide(L)'
;MASTRIYADDWSFFDDPDNRSSRLEFSIPSQWSQLDVIKPAKKQLKKKKLPNPDQKPKKKHNHVLKEIRTYQNSVDLLIPRLSFQRLVREIAHQNNPTIKFQETAIQALQEASEAFLVGMMEDGNLCTIHAQRVTIMKKDMKLAERIRGDSITE
;
A
#
# COMPACT_ATOMS: atom_id res chain seq x y z
N MET A 1 -27.12 -14.25 28.05
CA MET A 1 -25.66 -14.20 28.27
C MET A 1 -25.08 -13.16 27.35
N ALA A 2 -24.16 -12.38 27.89
CA ALA A 2 -23.87 -11.01 27.49
C ALA A 2 -23.11 -10.86 26.16
N SER A 3 -23.47 -9.77 25.49
CA SER A 3 -22.77 -9.06 24.43
C SER A 3 -21.44 -8.48 24.92
N THR A 4 -20.45 -8.35 24.02
CA THR A 4 -19.68 -7.10 23.70
C THR A 4 -18.49 -7.44 22.79
N ARG A 5 -18.50 -6.98 21.53
CA ARG A 5 -17.80 -5.78 21.01
C ARG A 5 -16.30 -5.77 21.31
N ILE A 6 -15.53 -6.06 20.28
CA ILE A 6 -14.08 -5.86 20.24
C ILE A 6 -13.83 -4.59 19.43
N TYR A 7 -13.33 -3.54 20.09
CA TYR A 7 -12.49 -2.53 19.46
C TYR A 7 -11.59 -1.88 20.52
N ALA A 8 -10.34 -1.73 20.10
CA ALA A 8 -9.39 -0.69 20.47
C ALA A 8 -8.52 -0.87 21.73
N ASP A 9 -7.24 -0.56 21.49
CA ASP A 9 -6.26 0.00 22.43
C ASP A 9 -5.54 -0.93 23.40
N ASP A 10 -4.43 -1.52 22.95
CA ASP A 10 -3.26 -1.68 23.84
C ASP A 10 -1.94 -1.65 23.05
N TRP A 11 -1.43 -0.44 22.82
CA TRP A 11 -0.08 -0.17 22.29
C TRP A 11 0.87 0.27 23.42
N SER A 12 0.76 -0.34 24.60
CA SER A 12 1.51 0.01 25.81
C SER A 12 2.91 -0.62 25.91
N PHE A 13 3.42 -1.25 24.85
CA PHE A 13 4.72 -1.96 24.87
C PHE A 13 5.96 -1.05 24.68
N PHE A 14 5.81 0.21 24.27
CA PHE A 14 6.96 1.04 23.84
C PHE A 14 7.41 2.13 24.83
N ASP A 15 6.99 2.08 26.09
CA ASP A 15 7.43 3.01 27.13
C ASP A 15 7.80 2.26 28.43
N ASP A 16 8.82 1.39 28.36
CA ASP A 16 9.52 0.88 29.55
C ASP A 16 10.87 1.60 29.70
N PRO A 17 11.02 2.56 30.62
CA PRO A 17 12.26 3.33 30.80
C PRO A 17 13.36 2.57 31.59
N ASP A 18 13.13 1.32 32.01
CA ASP A 18 13.97 0.68 33.03
C ASP A 18 14.80 -0.53 32.57
N ASN A 19 14.87 -0.84 31.27
CA ASN A 19 15.79 -1.87 30.79
C ASN A 19 17.22 -1.33 30.57
N ARG A 20 17.86 -0.92 31.68
CA ARG A 20 19.24 -0.42 31.74
C ARG A 20 20.25 -1.47 32.20
N SER A 21 19.98 -2.77 32.05
CA SER A 21 20.89 -3.81 32.53
C SER A 21 21.17 -4.87 31.47
N SER A 22 22.19 -4.61 30.66
CA SER A 22 23.18 -5.58 30.14
C SER A 22 23.97 -4.97 28.98
N ARG A 23 24.64 -3.83 29.24
CA ARG A 23 25.72 -3.37 28.36
C ARG A 23 26.94 -4.26 28.64
N LEU A 24 27.12 -5.28 27.80
CA LEU A 24 28.39 -6.00 27.71
C LEU A 24 29.50 -4.98 27.37
N GLU A 25 30.43 -4.77 28.31
CA GLU A 25 31.61 -3.94 28.07
C GLU A 25 32.54 -4.64 27.07
N PHE A 26 32.46 -4.25 25.81
CA PHE A 26 33.51 -4.56 24.84
C PHE A 26 34.69 -3.61 25.07
N SER A 27 35.80 -4.16 25.56
CA SER A 27 37.09 -3.48 25.65
C SER A 27 37.60 -3.16 24.25
N ILE A 28 37.80 -1.87 23.96
CA ILE A 28 38.31 -1.38 22.67
C ILE A 28 39.84 -1.58 22.65
N PRO A 29 40.40 -2.31 21.67
CA PRO A 29 41.85 -2.51 21.56
C PRO A 29 42.62 -1.19 21.38
N SER A 30 43.75 -1.03 22.07
CA SER A 30 44.51 0.22 22.15
C SER A 30 45.15 0.71 20.83
N GLN A 31 45.06 -0.06 19.74
CA GLN A 31 45.59 0.32 18.42
C GLN A 31 44.65 1.24 17.62
N TRP A 32 43.44 1.52 18.10
CA TRP A 32 42.47 2.38 17.41
C TRP A 32 42.63 3.88 17.73
N SER A 33 43.77 4.30 18.30
CA SER A 33 44.05 5.69 18.68
C SER A 33 44.66 6.55 17.57
N GLN A 34 44.82 6.03 16.34
CA GLN A 34 45.55 6.69 15.25
C GLN A 34 44.81 6.74 13.91
N LEU A 35 43.50 6.51 13.88
CA LEU A 35 42.70 6.90 12.72
C LEU A 35 42.29 8.36 12.90
N ASP A 36 42.83 9.24 12.05
CA ASP A 36 42.46 10.65 11.99
C ASP A 36 40.94 10.78 11.85
N VAL A 37 40.30 11.20 12.95
CA VAL A 37 38.89 11.55 12.95
C VAL A 37 38.70 12.72 12.00
N ILE A 38 38.17 12.46 10.82
CA ILE A 38 37.71 13.48 9.89
C ILE A 38 36.68 14.33 10.64
N LYS A 39 37.08 15.54 11.08
CA LYS A 39 36.18 16.48 11.73
C LYS A 39 35.13 16.93 10.70
N PRO A 40 33.83 16.68 10.91
CA PRO A 40 32.82 17.15 9.96
C PRO A 40 32.79 18.68 9.98
N ALA A 41 32.84 19.28 8.79
CA ALA A 41 32.72 20.73 8.62
C ALA A 41 31.42 21.23 9.26
N LYS A 42 31.50 22.24 10.14
CA LYS A 42 30.34 22.89 10.75
C LYS A 42 29.55 23.66 9.68
N LYS A 43 28.64 22.98 8.98
CA LYS A 43 27.62 23.65 8.17
C LYS A 43 26.65 24.32 9.12
N GLN A 44 26.66 25.65 9.16
CA GLN A 44 25.67 26.46 9.88
C GLN A 44 24.27 26.08 9.40
N LEU A 45 23.54 25.29 10.18
CA LEU A 45 22.13 25.01 9.94
C LEU A 45 21.37 26.33 10.12
N LYS A 46 20.78 26.86 9.03
CA LYS A 46 19.81 27.94 9.13
C LYS A 46 18.71 27.51 10.10
N LYS A 47 18.57 28.20 11.23
CA LYS A 47 17.49 27.97 12.20
C LYS A 47 16.16 28.11 11.46
N LYS A 48 15.48 27.00 11.18
CA LYS A 48 14.07 27.03 10.77
C LYS A 48 13.29 27.61 11.95
N LYS A 49 12.48 28.65 11.69
CA LYS A 49 11.56 29.21 12.70
C LYS A 49 10.69 28.07 13.24
N LEU A 50 10.62 27.93 14.56
CA LEU A 50 9.68 26.98 15.19
C LEU A 50 8.25 27.36 14.76
N PRO A 51 7.41 26.38 14.39
CA PRO A 51 6.00 26.65 14.13
C PRO A 51 5.32 27.17 15.40
N ASN A 52 4.41 28.13 15.21
CA ASN A 52 3.69 28.81 16.30
C ASN A 52 2.85 27.78 17.10
N PRO A 53 2.95 27.70 18.44
CA PRO A 53 2.27 26.68 19.25
C PRO A 53 0.74 26.73 19.17
N ASP A 54 0.15 27.86 18.76
CA ASP A 54 -1.30 28.05 18.67
C ASP A 54 -1.93 27.62 17.34
N GLN A 55 -1.12 27.14 16.38
CA GLN A 55 -1.67 26.61 15.13
C GLN A 55 -2.06 25.15 15.31
N LYS A 56 -3.37 24.91 15.52
CA LYS A 56 -3.96 23.56 15.39
C LYS A 56 -3.42 22.93 14.11
N PRO A 57 -2.88 21.70 14.17
CA PRO A 57 -2.30 21.06 12.99
C PRO A 57 -3.38 21.03 11.91
N LYS A 58 -3.09 21.65 10.75
CA LYS A 58 -3.98 21.56 9.59
C LYS A 58 -4.15 20.08 9.29
N LYS A 59 -5.32 19.52 9.61
CA LYS A 59 -5.68 18.13 9.30
C LYS A 59 -5.46 17.97 7.80
N LYS A 60 -4.39 17.28 7.40
CA LYS A 60 -4.18 16.91 6.00
C LYS A 60 -5.42 16.11 5.61
N HIS A 61 -6.24 16.67 4.74
CA HIS A 61 -7.43 15.99 4.27
C HIS A 61 -6.92 14.81 3.44
N ASN A 62 -7.03 13.60 3.98
CA ASN A 62 -6.65 12.38 3.27
C ASN A 62 -7.68 12.13 2.16
N HIS A 63 -7.53 12.85 1.06
CA HIS A 63 -8.36 12.74 -0.15
C HIS A 63 -8.53 11.28 -0.56
N VAL A 64 -7.44 10.52 -0.50
CA VAL A 64 -7.39 9.08 -0.80
C VAL A 64 -8.35 8.27 0.07
N LEU A 65 -8.40 8.52 1.39
CA LEU A 65 -9.31 7.78 2.28
C LEU A 65 -10.78 8.15 2.02
N LYS A 66 -11.05 9.37 1.54
CA LYS A 66 -12.39 9.78 1.12
C LYS A 66 -12.77 9.08 -0.18
N GLU A 67 -11.88 9.04 -1.17
CA GLU A 67 -12.08 8.32 -2.44
C GLU A 67 -12.36 6.84 -2.21
N ILE A 68 -11.55 6.16 -1.39
CA ILE A 68 -11.76 4.75 -1.04
C ILE A 68 -13.17 4.53 -0.50
N ARG A 69 -13.63 5.37 0.43
CA ARG A 69 -14.99 5.26 0.98
C ARG A 69 -16.07 5.53 -0.06
N THR A 70 -15.84 6.50 -0.96
CA THR A 70 -16.80 6.79 -2.03
C THR A 70 -16.94 5.58 -2.96
N TYR A 71 -15.83 5.03 -3.45
CA TYR A 71 -15.83 3.90 -4.38
C TYR A 71 -16.27 2.58 -3.76
N GLN A 72 -16.05 2.37 -2.46
CA GLN A 72 -16.55 1.18 -1.75
C GLN A 72 -18.06 1.24 -1.48
N ASN A 73 -18.66 2.44 -1.47
CA ASN A 73 -20.09 2.61 -1.25
C ASN A 73 -20.88 2.65 -2.56
N SER A 74 -20.23 2.93 -3.69
CA SER A 74 -20.85 2.91 -5.02
C SER A 74 -20.60 1.58 -5.73
N VAL A 75 -21.40 1.32 -6.77
CA VAL A 75 -21.28 0.14 -7.64
C VAL A 75 -21.10 0.55 -9.11
N ASP A 76 -20.68 1.79 -9.33
CA ASP A 76 -20.47 2.34 -10.66
C ASP A 76 -19.22 1.76 -11.30
N LEU A 77 -19.29 1.49 -12.61
CA LEU A 77 -18.14 1.05 -13.39
C LEU A 77 -17.07 2.14 -13.44
N LEU A 78 -15.84 1.79 -13.08
CA LEU A 78 -14.73 2.74 -12.96
C LEU A 78 -13.96 2.90 -14.26
N ILE A 79 -13.99 1.90 -15.15
CA ILE A 79 -13.30 1.95 -16.43
C ILE A 79 -14.22 2.64 -17.47
N PRO A 80 -13.72 3.61 -18.26
CA PRO A 80 -14.51 4.22 -19.33
C PRO A 80 -14.97 3.18 -20.36
N ARG A 81 -16.31 3.08 -20.54
CA ARG A 81 -16.95 2.07 -21.40
C ARG A 81 -16.40 2.02 -22.83
N LEU A 82 -16.11 3.18 -23.44
CA LEU A 82 -15.57 3.25 -24.80
C LEU A 82 -14.16 2.65 -24.90
N SER A 83 -13.29 2.92 -23.93
CA SER A 83 -11.91 2.40 -23.91
C SER A 83 -11.92 0.88 -23.71
N PHE A 84 -12.73 0.39 -22.77
CA PHE A 84 -12.90 -1.06 -22.55
C PHE A 84 -13.45 -1.76 -23.79
N GLN A 85 -14.48 -1.19 -24.42
CA GLN A 85 -15.06 -1.75 -25.64
C GLN A 85 -14.04 -1.84 -26.79
N ARG A 86 -13.18 -0.83 -26.97
CA ARG A 86 -12.11 -0.87 -27.99
C ARG A 86 -11.14 -2.01 -27.73
N LEU A 87 -10.70 -2.18 -26.48
CA LEU A 87 -9.81 -3.27 -26.08
C LEU A 87 -10.43 -4.65 -26.33
N VAL A 88 -11.69 -4.86 -25.92
CA VAL A 88 -12.39 -6.13 -26.14
C VAL A 88 -12.46 -6.46 -27.63
N ARG A 89 -12.79 -5.48 -28.48
CA ARG A 89 -12.85 -5.68 -29.93
C ARG A 89 -11.47 -5.94 -30.55
N GLU A 90 -10.43 -5.27 -30.06
CA GLU A 90 -9.05 -5.49 -30.50
C GLU A 90 -8.61 -6.94 -30.25
N ILE A 91 -8.78 -7.44 -29.02
CA ILE A 91 -8.44 -8.82 -28.65
C ILE A 91 -9.28 -9.83 -29.44
N ALA A 92 -10.58 -9.57 -29.57
CA ALA A 92 -11.47 -10.46 -30.31
C ALA A 92 -11.11 -10.53 -31.81
N HIS A 93 -10.68 -9.40 -32.39
CA HIS A 93 -10.29 -9.34 -33.80
C HIS A 93 -9.00 -10.12 -34.07
N GLN A 94 -8.07 -10.18 -33.11
CA GLN A 94 -6.87 -11.03 -33.20
C GLN A 94 -7.23 -12.52 -33.27
N ASN A 95 -8.31 -12.94 -32.59
CA ASN A 95 -8.76 -14.33 -32.60
C ASN A 95 -9.65 -14.65 -33.80
N ASN A 96 -10.68 -13.83 -34.07
CA ASN A 96 -11.64 -14.04 -35.14
C ASN A 96 -12.27 -12.70 -35.60
N PRO A 97 -11.96 -12.22 -36.82
CA PRO A 97 -12.35 -10.88 -37.26
C PRO A 97 -13.85 -10.71 -37.57
N THR A 98 -14.62 -11.80 -37.63
CA THR A 98 -16.04 -11.79 -37.99
C THR A 98 -16.98 -11.73 -36.78
N ILE A 99 -16.45 -11.84 -35.55
CA ILE A 99 -17.26 -11.86 -34.33
C ILE A 99 -17.94 -10.50 -34.10
N LYS A 100 -19.24 -10.55 -33.81
CA LYS A 100 -20.04 -9.40 -33.39
C LYS A 100 -20.37 -9.54 -31.90
N PHE A 101 -20.40 -8.41 -31.20
CA PHE A 101 -20.71 -8.36 -29.78
C PHE A 101 -22.05 -7.69 -29.54
N GLN A 102 -22.87 -8.31 -28.69
CA GLN A 102 -24.04 -7.67 -28.10
C GLN A 102 -23.58 -6.62 -27.07
N GLU A 103 -24.38 -5.58 -26.87
CA GLU A 103 -24.08 -4.54 -25.88
C GLU A 103 -24.00 -5.10 -24.45
N THR A 104 -24.94 -5.97 -24.08
CA THR A 104 -24.99 -6.62 -22.77
C THR A 104 -23.79 -7.55 -22.52
N ALA A 105 -23.27 -8.19 -23.57
CA ALA A 105 -22.08 -9.04 -23.46
C ALA A 105 -20.84 -8.21 -23.09
N ILE A 106 -20.68 -7.02 -23.69
CA ILE A 106 -19.56 -6.12 -23.37
C ILE A 106 -19.67 -5.62 -21.93
N GLN A 107 -20.89 -5.30 -21.48
CA GLN A 107 -21.11 -4.88 -20.09
C GLN A 107 -20.79 -6.01 -19.09
N ALA A 108 -21.23 -7.24 -19.35
CA ALA A 108 -20.94 -8.39 -18.49
C ALA A 108 -19.43 -8.67 -18.42
N LEU A 109 -18.71 -8.55 -19.54
CA LEU A 109 -17.25 -8.66 -19.56
C LEU A 109 -16.58 -7.57 -18.72
N GLN A 110 -17.12 -6.34 -18.76
CA GLN A 110 -16.59 -5.24 -17.98
C GLN A 110 -16.80 -5.45 -16.48
N GLU A 111 -18.02 -5.82 -16.07
CA GLU A 111 -18.36 -6.12 -14.67
C GLU A 111 -17.46 -7.23 -14.10
N ALA A 112 -17.30 -8.33 -14.85
CA ALA A 112 -16.43 -9.44 -14.44
C ALA A 112 -14.96 -9.03 -14.33
N SER A 113 -14.47 -8.23 -15.29
CA SER A 113 -13.07 -7.76 -15.31
C SER A 113 -12.78 -6.81 -14.15
N GLU A 114 -13.67 -5.85 -13.88
CA GLU A 114 -13.50 -4.91 -12.77
C GLU A 114 -13.58 -5.63 -11.41
N ALA A 115 -14.53 -6.56 -11.24
CA ALA A 115 -14.62 -7.38 -10.03
C ALA A 115 -13.35 -8.21 -9.79
N PHE A 116 -12.78 -8.81 -10.85
CA PHE A 116 -11.51 -9.53 -10.76
C PHE A 116 -10.35 -8.62 -10.33
N LEU A 117 -10.23 -7.45 -10.94
CA LEU A 117 -9.17 -6.48 -10.61
C LEU A 117 -9.30 -5.99 -9.16
N VAL A 118 -10.51 -5.70 -8.69
CA VAL A 118 -10.74 -5.30 -7.29
C VAL A 118 -10.29 -6.41 -6.34
N GLY A 119 -10.74 -7.66 -6.56
CA GLY A 119 -10.33 -8.79 -5.72
C GLY A 119 -8.81 -9.03 -5.73
N MET A 120 -8.15 -8.86 -6.87
CA MET A 120 -6.69 -8.97 -6.94
C MET A 120 -5.97 -7.84 -6.19
N MET A 121 -6.52 -6.63 -6.22
CA MET A 121 -5.98 -5.48 -5.49
C MET A 121 -6.18 -5.61 -3.97
N GLU A 122 -7.27 -6.22 -3.52
CA GLU A 122 -7.52 -6.53 -2.11
C GLU A 122 -6.51 -7.54 -1.57
N ASP A 123 -6.29 -8.65 -2.28
CA ASP A 123 -5.28 -9.64 -1.90
C ASP A 123 -3.85 -9.06 -1.93
N GLY A 124 -3.55 -8.25 -2.96
CA GLY A 124 -2.29 -7.53 -3.06
C GLY A 124 -2.09 -6.52 -1.92
N ASN A 125 -3.16 -5.87 -1.46
CA ASN A 125 -3.12 -4.98 -0.31
C ASN A 125 -2.82 -5.74 1.00
N LEU A 126 -3.45 -6.91 1.20
CA LEU A 126 -3.15 -7.77 2.36
C LEU A 126 -1.68 -8.22 2.38
N CYS A 127 -1.14 -8.62 1.23
CA CYS A 127 0.28 -8.98 1.09
C CYS A 127 1.21 -7.78 1.38
N THR A 128 0.79 -6.58 0.98
CA THR A 128 1.53 -5.34 1.23
C THR A 128 1.59 -5.00 2.73
N ILE A 129 0.46 -5.14 3.42
CA ILE A 129 0.33 -4.94 4.87
C ILE A 129 1.15 -5.98 5.63
N HIS A 130 1.12 -7.24 5.20
CA HIS A 130 1.95 -8.31 5.78
C HIS A 130 3.45 -7.97 5.71
N ALA A 131 3.87 -7.31 4.63
CA ALA A 131 5.24 -6.83 4.44
C ALA A 131 5.52 -5.44 5.07
N GLN A 132 4.66 -4.96 5.97
CA GLN A 132 4.78 -3.68 6.68
C GLN A 132 4.92 -2.44 5.76
N ARG A 133 4.27 -2.48 4.59
CA ARG A 133 4.24 -1.37 3.63
C ARG A 133 2.81 -0.87 3.43
N VAL A 134 2.70 0.30 2.78
CA VAL A 134 1.41 0.89 2.38
C VAL A 134 1.25 0.91 0.86
N THR A 135 2.35 0.95 0.10
CA THR A 135 2.32 0.97 -1.36
C THR A 135 2.36 -0.43 -1.93
N ILE A 136 1.32 -0.79 -2.70
CA ILE A 136 1.22 -2.05 -3.43
C ILE A 136 2.28 -2.10 -4.53
N MET A 137 2.95 -3.24 -4.67
CA MET A 137 3.98 -3.47 -5.68
C MET A 137 3.67 -4.73 -6.51
N LYS A 138 4.32 -4.84 -7.68
CA LYS A 138 4.18 -6.01 -8.58
C LYS A 138 4.47 -7.35 -7.89
N LYS A 139 5.39 -7.37 -6.92
CA LYS A 139 5.73 -8.59 -6.15
C LYS A 139 4.58 -9.04 -5.23
N ASP A 140 3.74 -8.10 -4.78
CA ASP A 140 2.61 -8.39 -3.91
C ASP A 140 1.48 -9.03 -4.72
N MET A 141 1.23 -8.53 -5.93
CA MET A 141 0.27 -9.13 -6.87
C MET A 141 0.70 -10.54 -7.31
N LYS A 142 1.98 -10.72 -7.68
CA LYS A 142 2.50 -12.06 -8.03
C LYS A 142 2.40 -13.06 -6.87
N LEU A 143 2.59 -12.60 -5.64
CA LEU A 143 2.43 -13.43 -4.46
C LEU A 143 0.95 -13.79 -4.26
N ALA A 144 0.04 -12.83 -4.40
CA ALA A 144 -1.40 -13.05 -4.33
C ALA A 144 -1.89 -14.07 -5.38
N GLU A 145 -1.50 -13.90 -6.65
CA GLU A 145 -1.80 -14.85 -7.72
C GLU A 145 -1.32 -16.27 -7.39
N ARG A 146 -0.09 -16.39 -6.87
CA ARG A 146 0.50 -17.68 -6.49
C ARG A 146 -0.24 -18.35 -5.33
N ILE A 147 -0.71 -17.57 -4.36
CA ILE A 147 -1.48 -18.10 -3.21
C ILE A 147 -2.88 -18.52 -3.66
N ARG A 148 -3.50 -17.75 -4.56
CA ARG A 148 -4.82 -18.03 -5.11
C ARG A 148 -4.83 -19.29 -5.99
N GLY A 149 -3.69 -19.61 -6.61
CA GLY A 149 -3.56 -20.73 -7.55
C GLY A 149 -3.91 -20.34 -8.99
N ASP A 150 -4.10 -19.05 -9.26
CA ASP A 150 -4.41 -18.48 -10.58
C ASP A 150 -3.14 -18.31 -11.42
N SER A 151 -2.14 -19.19 -11.30
CA SER A 151 -0.92 -19.05 -12.10
C SER A 151 -1.24 -19.25 -13.58
N ILE A 152 -1.47 -18.14 -14.31
CA ILE A 152 -1.64 -18.06 -15.77
C ILE A 152 -0.33 -18.44 -16.51
N THR A 153 0.65 -18.99 -15.80
CA THR A 153 1.84 -19.61 -16.39
C THR A 153 1.51 -21.04 -16.82
N GLU A 154 0.85 -21.18 -17.97
CA GLU A 154 1.03 -22.30 -18.89
C GLU A 154 1.51 -21.78 -20.24
#